data_AF-A0A8T4T4G9-F1
#
_entry.id   AF-A0A8T4T4G9-F1
#
_cell.length_a   1.000
_cell.length_b   1.000
_cell.length_c   1.000
_cell.angle_alpha   90.00
_cell.angle_beta   90.00
_cell.angle_gamma   90.00
#
_symmetry.space_group_name_H-M   'P 1'
#
loop_
_entity.id
_entity.type
_entity.pdbx_description
1 polymer ?
#
loop_
_entity_poly.entity_id
_entity_poly.type
_entity_poly.pdbx_seq_one_letter_code
_entity_poly.pdbx_strand_id
1 'polypeptide(L)'
;MLNGKEITSAKSIQLEGENIQLAEKGKQIAVSLPGVTIGRQLKEGNILYSLINETDYREFKKVKDLLDEDSIEILKEVADMRRKENAVWGV
;
A
#
# COMPACT_ATOMS: atom_id res chain seq x y z
N MET A 1 -1.29 -1.93 -4.74
CA MET A 1 -2.54 -2.62 -5.10
C MET A 1 -3.69 -1.64 -5.12
N LEU A 2 -4.75 -1.95 -5.88
CA LEU A 2 -6.01 -1.19 -5.93
C LEU A 2 -7.17 -2.19 -5.80
N ASN A 3 -8.05 -2.00 -4.82
CA ASN A 3 -9.20 -2.87 -4.57
C ASN A 3 -8.83 -4.36 -4.49
N GLY A 4 -7.77 -4.70 -3.76
CA GLY A 4 -7.26 -6.07 -3.61
C GLY A 4 -6.39 -6.58 -4.79
N LYS A 5 -6.43 -5.91 -5.94
CA LYS A 5 -5.66 -6.33 -7.13
C LYS A 5 -4.28 -5.71 -7.18
N GLU A 6 -3.28 -6.54 -7.46
CA GLU A 6 -1.91 -6.09 -7.70
C GLU A 6 -1.81 -5.29 -9.00
N ILE A 7 -0.96 -4.26 -9.01
CA ILE A 7 -0.79 -3.33 -10.14
C ILE A 7 0.66 -3.35 -10.63
N THR A 8 1.57 -2.89 -9.78
CA THR A 8 3.02 -2.86 -10.01
C THR A 8 3.73 -2.52 -8.70
N SER A 9 5.05 -2.54 -8.72
CA SER A 9 5.91 -2.06 -7.62
C SER A 9 6.39 -0.63 -7.88
N ALA A 10 6.49 0.17 -6.82
CA ALA A 10 7.10 1.49 -6.91
C ALA A 10 8.61 1.36 -7.16
N LYS A 11 9.09 1.96 -8.26
CA LYS A 11 10.51 1.91 -8.65
C LYS A 11 11.35 2.96 -7.91
N SER A 12 10.80 4.17 -7.78
CA SER A 12 11.45 5.28 -7.09
C SER A 12 10.40 6.28 -6.63
N ILE A 13 10.76 7.06 -5.62
CA ILE A 13 10.00 8.19 -5.15
C ILE A 13 10.89 9.44 -5.11
N GLN A 14 10.31 10.59 -5.42
CA GLN A 14 11.01 11.84 -5.55
C GLN A 14 10.22 12.95 -4.86
N LEU A 15 10.93 13.84 -4.18
CA LEU A 15 10.39 15.07 -3.59
C LEU A 15 11.21 16.23 -4.14
N GLU A 16 10.54 17.20 -4.77
CA GLU A 16 11.16 18.45 -5.26
C GLU A 16 12.40 18.26 -6.16
N GLY A 17 12.44 17.19 -6.95
CA GLY A 17 13.58 16.92 -7.83
C GLY A 17 14.60 15.93 -7.24
N GLU A 18 14.52 15.59 -5.96
CA GLU A 18 15.47 14.69 -5.30
C GLU A 18 14.88 13.30 -5.02
N ASN A 19 15.66 12.25 -5.31
CA ASN A 19 15.27 10.89 -4.98
C ASN A 19 15.38 10.67 -3.47
N ILE A 20 14.30 10.18 -2.87
CA ILE A 20 14.23 9.87 -1.44
C ILE A 20 13.96 8.38 -1.23
N GLN A 21 14.30 7.85 -0.06
CA GLN A 21 14.02 6.45 0.29
C GLN A 21 12.70 6.29 1.06
N LEU A 22 12.27 7.34 1.75
CA LEU A 22 11.09 7.33 2.62
C LEU A 22 10.32 8.63 2.44
N ALA A 23 8.99 8.53 2.38
CA ALA A 23 8.08 9.65 2.47
C ALA A 23 7.13 9.43 3.65
N GLU A 24 6.99 10.46 4.49
CA GLU A 24 6.07 10.46 5.62
C GLU A 24 4.68 10.95 5.21
N LYS A 25 3.69 10.71 6.08
CA LYS A 25 2.31 11.15 5.90
C LYS A 25 2.23 12.65 5.59
N GLY A 26 1.36 13.00 4.64
CA GLY A 26 1.09 14.39 4.25
C GLY A 26 2.03 14.98 3.19
N LYS A 27 3.12 14.28 2.83
CA LYS A 27 4.00 14.73 1.75
C LYS A 27 3.39 14.45 0.38
N GLN A 28 3.49 15.42 -0.52
CA GLN A 28 3.20 15.23 -1.94
C GLN A 28 4.50 14.87 -2.66
N ILE A 29 4.52 13.69 -3.27
CA ILE A 29 5.71 13.13 -3.92
C ILE A 29 5.38 12.65 -5.33
N ALA A 30 6.40 12.61 -6.19
CA ALA A 30 6.33 11.90 -7.45
C ALA A 30 6.72 10.43 -7.23
N VAL A 31 5.94 9.50 -7.79
CA VAL A 31 6.18 8.06 -7.69
C VAL A 31 6.33 7.48 -9.10
N SER A 32 7.41 6.74 -9.34
CA SER A 32 7.59 6.00 -10.59
C SER A 32 6.95 4.61 -10.49
N LEU A 33 5.95 4.35 -11.34
CA LEU A 33 5.20 3.09 -11.41
C LEU A 33 5.38 2.46 -12.81
N PRO A 34 6.39 1.58 -13.00
CA PRO A 34 6.67 0.98 -14.30
C PRO A 34 5.49 0.17 -14.84
N GLY A 35 5.25 0.27 -16.15
CA GLY A 35 4.20 -0.48 -16.85
C GLY A 35 2.77 0.01 -16.61
N VAL A 36 2.59 1.06 -15.79
CA VAL A 36 1.27 1.62 -15.48
C VAL A 36 0.93 2.76 -16.43
N THR A 37 -0.30 2.75 -16.94
CA THR A 37 -0.85 3.86 -17.74
C THR A 37 -2.02 4.50 -17.00
N ILE A 38 -1.90 5.80 -16.70
CA ILE A 38 -2.98 6.60 -16.13
C ILE A 38 -4.10 6.76 -17.18
N GLY A 39 -5.36 6.64 -16.75
CA GLY A 39 -6.54 6.57 -17.61
C GLY A 39 -6.93 5.15 -18.04
N ARG A 40 -6.04 4.16 -17.90
CA ARG A 40 -6.31 2.75 -18.24
C ARG A 40 -6.30 1.82 -17.03
N GLN A 41 -5.15 1.67 -16.37
CA GLN A 41 -5.03 0.80 -15.19
C GLN A 41 -5.32 1.57 -13.89
N LEU A 42 -4.88 2.83 -13.82
CA LEU A 42 -5.14 3.74 -12.71
C LEU A 42 -5.82 5.01 -13.21
N LYS A 43 -6.57 5.68 -12.34
CA LYS A 43 -7.16 6.99 -12.58
C LYS A 43 -6.70 7.98 -11.51
N GLU A 44 -6.76 9.26 -11.83
CA GLU A 44 -6.57 10.32 -10.84
C GLU A 44 -7.54 10.13 -9.66
N GLY A 45 -7.07 10.41 -8.45
CA GLY A 45 -7.83 10.20 -7.22
C GLY A 45 -7.91 8.75 -6.75
N ASN A 46 -7.30 7.78 -7.44
CA ASN A 46 -7.20 6.41 -6.91
C ASN A 46 -6.30 6.37 -5.67
N ILE A 47 -6.78 5.66 -4.64
CA ILE A 47 -6.02 5.36 -3.43
C ILE A 47 -5.38 3.97 -3.62
N LEU A 48 -4.05 3.94 -3.52
CA LEU A 48 -3.27 2.71 -3.65
C LEU A 48 -2.79 2.26 -2.28
N TYR A 49 -2.75 0.95 -2.10
CA TYR A 49 -2.25 0.32 -0.88
C TYR A 49 -0.97 -0.44 -1.17
N SER A 50 -0.05 -0.48 -0.21
CA SER A 50 1.09 -1.38 -0.26
C SER A 50 0.61 -2.83 -0.31
N LEU A 51 1.28 -3.64 -1.11
CA LEU A 51 1.02 -5.07 -1.14
C LEU A 51 1.77 -5.70 0.03
N ILE A 52 1.02 -6.24 0.99
CA ILE A 52 1.54 -6.97 2.14
C ILE A 52 1.15 -8.44 1.96
N ASN A 53 2.07 -9.36 2.23
CA ASN A 53 1.79 -10.80 2.22
C ASN A 53 1.24 -11.27 3.58
N GLU A 54 0.72 -12.49 3.67
CA GLU A 54 0.12 -13.00 4.91
C GLU A 54 1.11 -13.10 6.06
N THR A 55 2.37 -13.43 5.78
CA THR A 55 3.42 -13.56 6.77
C THR A 55 3.69 -12.21 7.42
N ASP A 56 3.96 -11.18 6.62
CA ASP A 56 4.24 -9.82 7.09
C ASP A 56 3.03 -9.25 7.85
N TYR A 57 1.82 -9.48 7.33
CA TYR A 57 0.59 -9.07 8.03
C TYR A 57 0.46 -9.71 9.42
N ARG A 58 0.76 -11.00 9.57
CA ARG A 58 0.75 -11.68 10.87
C ARG A 58 1.82 -11.13 11.80
N GLU A 59 3.02 -10.80 11.29
CA GLU A 59 4.06 -10.17 12.09
C GLU A 59 3.62 -8.78 12.58
N PHE A 60 3.07 -7.94 11.71
CA PHE A 60 2.51 -6.64 12.12
C PHE A 60 1.39 -6.79 13.17
N LYS A 61 0.56 -7.83 13.06
CA LYS A 61 -0.49 -8.12 14.04
C LYS A 61 0.09 -8.51 15.41
N LYS A 62 1.23 -9.20 15.47
CA LYS A 62 1.92 -9.55 16.73
C LYS A 62 2.50 -8.33 17.43
N VAL A 63 2.97 -7.34 16.66
CA VAL A 63 3.59 -6.11 17.18
C VAL A 63 2.64 -4.90 17.11
N LYS A 64 1.33 -5.15 17.08
CA LYS A 64 0.29 -4.11 16.91
C LYS A 64 0.44 -2.95 17.91
N ASP A 65 0.89 -3.23 19.13
CA ASP A 65 1.05 -2.22 20.19
C ASP A 65 2.18 -1.21 19.89
N LEU A 66 3.04 -1.48 18.91
CA LEU A 66 4.09 -0.57 18.43
C LEU A 66 3.66 0.25 17.22
N LEU A 67 2.47 -0.01 16.66
CA LEU A 67 1.94 0.68 15.50
C LEU A 67 1.03 1.82 15.93
N ASP A 68 1.07 2.91 15.19
CA ASP A 68 0.11 4.00 15.34
C ASP A 68 -1.29 3.59 14.85
N GLU A 69 -2.30 4.34 15.26
CA GLU A 69 -3.70 4.05 14.94
C GLU A 69 -3.98 4.03 13.43
N ASP A 70 -3.36 4.94 12.65
CA ASP A 70 -3.56 4.99 11.20
C ASP A 70 -3.01 3.72 10.54
N SER A 71 -1.81 3.29 10.94
CA SER A 71 -1.20 2.04 10.46
C SER A 71 -2.07 0.83 10.77
N ILE A 72 -2.68 0.78 11.96
CA ILE A 72 -3.60 -0.29 12.36
C ILE A 72 -4.86 -0.29 11.49
N GLU A 73 -5.42 0.88 11.18
CA GLU A 73 -6.58 1.01 10.30
C GLU A 73 -6.27 0.57 8.88
N ILE A 74 -5.15 1.03 8.32
CA ILE A 74 -4.68 0.62 6.98
C ILE A 74 -4.50 -0.90 6.91
N LEU A 75 -3.92 -1.54 7.93
CA LEU A 75 -3.79 -3.00 7.99
C LEU A 75 -5.15 -3.71 7.95
N LYS A 76 -6.17 -3.18 8.65
CA LYS A 76 -7.53 -3.75 8.59
C LYS A 76 -8.13 -3.62 7.19
N GLU A 77 -8.00 -2.46 6.55
CA GLU A 77 -8.49 -2.24 5.19
C GLU A 77 -7.83 -3.18 4.17
N VAL A 78 -6.51 -3.38 4.29
CA VAL A 78 -5.76 -4.37 3.50
C VAL A 78 -6.33 -5.77 3.70
N ALA A 79 -6.55 -6.18 4.95
CA ALA A 79 -7.10 -7.49 5.26
C ALA A 79 -8.53 -7.66 4.72
N ASP A 80 -9.38 -6.64 4.85
CA ASP A 80 -10.76 -6.67 4.36
C ASP A 80 -10.83 -6.76 2.84
N MET A 81 -9.94 -6.06 2.13
CA MET A 81 -9.83 -6.23 0.67
C MET A 81 -9.37 -7.62 0.28
N ARG A 82 -8.35 -8.17 0.96
CA ARG A 82 -7.81 -9.52 0.67
C ARG A 82 -8.81 -10.63 1.01
N ARG A 83 -9.59 -10.48 2.09
CA ARG A 83 -10.58 -11.46 2.52
C ARG A 83 -11.79 -11.59 1.60
N LYS A 84 -12.03 -10.60 0.75
CA LYS A 84 -13.01 -10.72 -0.34
C LYS A 84 -12.61 -11.79 -1.36
N GLU A 85 -11.32 -12.04 -1.53
CA GLU A 85 -10.79 -13.09 -2.42
C GLU A 85 -10.49 -14.39 -1.66
N ASN A 86 -9.94 -14.31 -0.44
CA ASN A 86 -9.65 -15.45 0.42
C ASN A 86 -10.07 -15.18 1.87
N ALA A 87 -11.21 -15.73 2.30
CA ALA A 87 -11.81 -15.46 3.61
C ALA A 87 -10.88 -15.73 4.82
N VAL A 88 -9.90 -16.63 4.70
CA VAL A 88 -8.95 -16.98 5.78
C VAL A 88 -7.62 -16.22 5.70
N TRP A 89 -7.50 -15.24 4.80
CA TRP A 89 -6.27 -14.47 4.61
C TRP A 89 -5.85 -13.74 5.89
N GLY A 90 -4.61 -13.97 6.32
CA GLY A 90 -4.01 -13.31 7.49
C GLY A 90 -4.57 -13.76 8.84
N VAL A 91 -5.26 -14.91 8.89
CA VAL A 91 -5.73 -15.57 10.13
C VAL A 91 -4.60 -16.33 10.80
#